data_AF-A0A2X4V4L8-F1
#
_entry.id   AF-A0A2X4V4L8-F1
#
_cell.length_a   1.000
_cell.length_b   1.000
_cell.length_c   1.000
_cell.angle_alpha   90.00
_cell.angle_beta   90.00
_cell.angle_gamma   90.00
#
_symmetry.space_group_name_H-M   'P 1'
#
loop_
_entity.id
_entity.type
_entity.pdbx_description
1 polymer ?
#
loop_
_entity_poly.entity_id
_entity_poly.type
_entity_poly.pdbx_seq_one_letter_code
_entity_poly.pdbx_strand_id
1 'polypeptide(L)'
;MLVIIGLSSLLAQWLAWLLRLPAILPLLLFGIVLGPAVHLVQPDALFGDLLFPLVSLSVAIILFEGALTLRIEEIRGLGGVVRNLVTIGMLMTFLVIGVACWWLLDFPPELAALIGAVTVVTGPTVIAPLMRVVRPMPISTRCCAGKG
;
A
#
# COMPACT_ATOMS: atom_id res chain seq x y z
N MET A 1 11.10 -3.54 -28.29
CA MET A 1 10.94 -2.85 -26.99
C MET A 1 9.77 -3.40 -26.17
N LEU A 2 8.53 -3.38 -26.67
CA LEU A 2 7.36 -3.94 -25.96
C LEU A 2 7.50 -5.44 -25.62
N VAL A 3 8.07 -6.25 -26.50
CA VAL A 3 8.32 -7.68 -26.26
C VAL A 3 9.31 -7.91 -25.11
N ILE A 4 10.33 -7.05 -24.98
CA ILE A 4 11.32 -7.13 -23.90
C ILE A 4 10.65 -6.82 -22.56
N ILE A 5 9.80 -5.80 -22.52
CA ILE A 5 9.01 -5.40 -21.34
C ILE A 5 8.03 -6.53 -20.94
N GLY A 6 7.38 -7.15 -21.92
CA GLY A 6 6.50 -8.29 -21.70
C GLY A 6 7.23 -9.52 -21.14
N LEU A 7 8.36 -9.89 -21.76
CA LEU A 7 9.18 -11.02 -21.31
C LEU A 7 9.77 -10.78 -19.92
N SER A 8 10.28 -9.57 -19.64
CA SER A 8 10.81 -9.25 -18.32
C SER A 8 9.74 -9.29 -17.24
N SER A 9 8.51 -8.87 -17.56
CA SER A 9 7.38 -8.95 -16.61
C SER A 9 6.98 -10.39 -16.31
N LEU A 10 6.93 -11.25 -17.33
CA LEU A 10 6.67 -12.69 -17.17
C LEU A 10 7.77 -13.39 -16.36
N LEU A 11 9.04 -13.06 -16.64
CA LEU A 11 10.19 -13.56 -15.88
C LEU A 11 10.16 -13.07 -14.43
N ALA A 12 9.79 -11.82 -14.19
CA ALA A 12 9.65 -11.26 -12.85
C ALA A 12 8.55 -11.97 -12.05
N GLN A 13 7.40 -12.24 -12.67
CA GLN A 13 6.30 -12.98 -12.06
C GLN A 13 6.67 -14.44 -11.77
N TRP A 14 7.36 -15.09 -12.70
CA TRP A 14 7.86 -16.46 -12.52
C TRP A 14 8.89 -16.53 -11.37
N LEU A 15 9.80 -15.57 -11.30
CA LEU A 15 10.79 -15.47 -10.23
C LEU A 15 10.15 -15.15 -8.87
N ALA A 16 9.09 -14.31 -8.85
CA ALA A 16 8.30 -14.05 -7.65
C ALA A 16 7.69 -15.33 -7.09
N TRP A 17 7.14 -16.16 -7.98
CA TRP A 17 6.54 -17.43 -7.61
C TRP A 17 7.59 -18.42 -7.07
N LEU A 18 8.77 -18.48 -7.69
CA LEU A 18 9.87 -19.36 -7.25
C LEU A 18 10.40 -18.96 -5.86
N LEU A 19 10.56 -17.66 -5.61
CA LEU A 19 11.09 -17.13 -4.35
C LEU A 19 10.01 -16.94 -3.27
N ARG A 20 8.73 -17.19 -3.59
CA ARG A 20 7.56 -16.95 -2.72
C ARG A 20 7.49 -15.52 -2.17
N LEU A 21 7.96 -14.55 -2.95
CA LEU A 21 7.94 -13.14 -2.59
C LEU A 21 6.76 -12.42 -3.25
N PRO A 22 6.25 -11.32 -2.66
CA PRO A 22 5.30 -10.43 -3.32
C PRO A 22 5.84 -9.98 -4.68
N ALA A 23 5.04 -10.11 -5.74
CA ALA A 23 5.46 -9.85 -7.11
C ALA A 23 6.03 -8.42 -7.32
N ILE A 24 5.63 -7.46 -6.49
CA ILE A 24 6.11 -6.07 -6.55
C ILE A 24 7.63 -5.94 -6.37
N LEU A 25 8.26 -6.83 -5.59
CA LEU A 25 9.71 -6.82 -5.33
C LEU A 25 10.53 -7.14 -6.59
N PRO A 26 10.34 -8.29 -7.28
CA PRO A 26 11.05 -8.57 -8.51
C PRO A 26 10.67 -7.59 -9.63
N LEU A 27 9.41 -7.15 -9.71
CA LEU A 27 9.00 -6.10 -10.66
C LEU A 27 9.78 -4.79 -10.45
N LEU A 28 9.96 -4.35 -9.21
CA LEU A 28 10.78 -3.18 -8.87
C LEU A 28 12.25 -3.38 -9.27
N LEU A 29 12.81 -4.55 -8.95
CA LEU A 29 14.20 -4.89 -9.28
C LEU A 29 14.44 -4.86 -10.80
N PHE A 30 13.59 -5.53 -11.57
CA PHE A 30 13.67 -5.53 -13.03
C PHE A 30 13.46 -4.12 -13.59
N GLY A 31 12.57 -3.31 -13.00
CA GLY A 31 12.37 -1.91 -13.39
C GLY A 31 13.61 -1.04 -13.17
N ILE A 32 14.28 -1.16 -12.03
CA ILE A 32 15.52 -0.43 -11.71
C ILE A 32 16.68 -0.90 -12.60
N VAL A 33 16.80 -2.20 -12.87
CA VAL A 33 17.85 -2.72 -13.75
C VAL A 33 17.61 -2.27 -15.20
N LEU A 34 16.41 -2.50 -15.75
CA LEU A 34 16.11 -2.19 -17.15
C LEU A 34 15.97 -0.69 -17.44
N GLY A 35 15.59 0.12 -16.44
CA GLY A 35 15.45 1.56 -16.54
C GLY A 35 16.81 2.29 -16.47
N PRO A 36 17.28 2.71 -15.29
CA PRO A 36 18.52 3.49 -15.16
C PRO A 36 19.81 2.71 -15.44
N ALA A 37 19.89 1.39 -15.20
CA ALA A 37 21.17 0.69 -15.38
C ALA A 37 21.47 0.34 -16.83
N VAL A 38 20.45 -0.09 -17.61
CA VAL A 38 20.64 -0.48 -19.02
C VAL A 38 20.06 0.55 -20.01
N HIS A 39 19.31 1.56 -19.55
CA HIS A 39 18.65 2.59 -20.37
C HIS A 39 17.80 2.05 -21.54
N LEU A 40 17.42 0.77 -21.50
CA LEU A 40 16.64 0.11 -22.54
C LEU A 40 15.17 0.49 -22.50
N VAL A 41 14.67 0.89 -21.33
CA VAL A 41 13.28 1.24 -21.11
C VAL A 41 13.22 2.67 -20.55
N GLN A 42 12.92 3.62 -21.43
CA GLN A 42 12.66 5.02 -21.06
C GLN A 42 11.16 5.27 -21.17
N PRO A 43 10.43 5.22 -20.04
CA PRO A 43 8.98 5.37 -20.06
C PRO A 43 8.56 6.75 -20.58
N ASP A 44 9.34 7.81 -20.35
CA ASP A 44 9.08 9.16 -20.90
C ASP A 44 9.18 9.21 -22.42
N ALA A 45 10.14 8.50 -23.03
CA ALA A 45 10.27 8.44 -24.49
C ALA A 45 9.23 7.52 -25.13
N LEU A 46 8.75 6.51 -24.40
CA LEU A 46 7.76 5.52 -24.84
C LEU A 46 6.32 6.03 -24.75
N PHE A 47 5.99 6.69 -23.63
CA PHE A 47 4.62 7.06 -23.29
C PHE A 47 4.42 8.58 -23.19
N GLY A 48 5.48 9.39 -23.11
CA GLY A 48 5.42 10.85 -23.11
C GLY A 48 4.31 11.40 -22.20
N ASP A 49 3.45 12.23 -22.78
CA ASP A 49 2.32 12.85 -22.07
C ASP A 49 1.23 11.86 -21.62
N LEU A 50 1.20 10.63 -22.15
CA LEU A 50 0.27 9.57 -21.73
C LEU A 50 0.71 8.84 -20.45
N LEU A 51 1.98 8.99 -20.04
CA LEU A 51 2.52 8.31 -18.86
C LEU A 51 1.75 8.73 -17.60
N PHE A 52 1.56 10.04 -17.39
CA PHE A 52 0.87 10.57 -16.23
C PHE A 52 -0.62 10.14 -16.16
N PRO A 53 -1.44 10.27 -17.24
CA PRO A 53 -2.80 9.74 -17.27
C PRO A 53 -2.87 8.23 -17.00
N LEU A 54 -1.95 7.44 -17.57
CA LEU A 54 -1.95 5.98 -17.42
C LEU A 54 -1.61 5.54 -15.99
N VAL A 55 -0.65 6.21 -15.34
CA VAL A 55 -0.33 5.99 -13.93
C VAL A 55 -1.52 6.38 -13.04
N SER A 56 -2.12 7.55 -13.28
CA SER A 56 -3.30 7.98 -12.52
C SER A 56 -4.47 7.00 -12.66
N LEU A 57 -4.74 6.53 -13.88
CA LEU A 57 -5.79 5.54 -14.14
C LEU A 57 -5.49 4.22 -13.42
N SER A 58 -4.24 3.76 -13.49
CA SER A 58 -3.81 2.51 -12.87
C SER A 58 -3.91 2.57 -11.35
N VAL A 59 -3.46 3.66 -10.71
CA VAL A 59 -3.62 3.88 -9.25
C VAL A 59 -5.10 3.91 -8.87
N ALA A 60 -5.94 4.61 -9.64
CA ALA A 60 -7.37 4.66 -9.40
C ALA A 60 -8.01 3.25 -9.45
N ILE A 61 -7.68 2.45 -10.46
CA ILE A 61 -8.18 1.06 -10.60
C ILE A 61 -7.72 0.18 -9.44
N ILE A 62 -6.44 0.24 -9.05
CA ILE A 62 -5.90 -0.56 -7.94
C ILE A 62 -6.60 -0.20 -6.62
N LEU A 63 -6.81 1.10 -6.35
CA LEU A 63 -7.53 1.55 -5.16
C LEU A 63 -9.01 1.15 -5.21
N PHE A 64 -9.63 1.19 -6.39
CA PHE A 64 -11.01 0.77 -6.58
C PHE A 64 -11.19 -0.74 -6.35
N GLU A 65 -10.30 -1.57 -6.89
CA GLU A 65 -10.30 -3.01 -6.65
C GLU A 65 -10.12 -3.34 -5.15
N GLY A 66 -9.18 -2.65 -4.49
CA GLY A 66 -8.98 -2.75 -3.04
C GLY A 66 -10.22 -2.37 -2.22
N ALA A 67 -11.01 -1.39 -2.68
CA ALA A 67 -12.24 -0.97 -2.02
C ALA A 67 -13.42 -1.92 -2.29
N LEU A 68 -13.54 -2.50 -3.50
CA LEU A 68 -14.61 -3.44 -3.85
C LEU A 68 -14.47 -4.79 -3.14
N THR A 69 -13.23 -5.22 -2.86
CA THR A 69 -12.96 -6.47 -2.14
C THR A 69 -13.23 -6.37 -0.63
N LEU A 70 -13.56 -5.16 -0.14
CA LEU A 70 -13.80 -4.88 1.26
C LEU A 70 -15.21 -5.33 1.71
N ARG A 71 -15.27 -6.25 2.68
CA ARG A 71 -16.54 -6.72 3.26
C ARG A 71 -17.01 -5.77 4.35
N ILE A 72 -17.92 -4.85 4.01
CA ILE A 72 -18.46 -3.84 4.94
C ILE A 72 -19.11 -4.47 6.19
N GLU A 73 -19.68 -5.68 6.04
CA GLU A 73 -20.29 -6.44 7.13
C GLU A 73 -19.29 -6.84 8.23
N GLU A 74 -18.04 -7.16 7.87
CA GLU A 74 -16.97 -7.45 8.83
C GLU A 74 -16.51 -6.17 9.56
N ILE A 75 -16.60 -5.02 8.89
CA ILE A 75 -16.18 -3.72 9.45
C ILE A 75 -17.20 -3.22 10.48
N ARG A 76 -18.49 -3.51 10.36
CA ARG A 76 -19.51 -3.00 11.31
C ARG A 76 -19.28 -3.45 12.76
N GLY A 77 -18.65 -4.60 12.98
CA GLY A 77 -18.30 -5.08 14.32
C GLY A 77 -17.06 -4.41 14.94
N LEU A 78 -16.18 -3.82 14.12
CA LEU A 78 -14.90 -3.21 14.53
C LEU A 78 -14.76 -1.74 14.09
N GLY A 79 -15.83 -1.14 13.59
CA GLY A 79 -15.79 0.12 12.83
C GLY A 79 -15.27 1.31 13.63
N GLY A 80 -15.48 1.33 14.94
CA GLY A 80 -14.92 2.38 15.81
C GLY A 80 -13.39 2.38 15.85
N VAL A 81 -12.78 1.20 15.93
CA VAL A 81 -11.30 1.05 15.94
C VAL A 81 -10.74 1.43 14.58
N VAL A 82 -11.34 0.93 13.50
CA VAL A 82 -10.91 1.25 12.12
C VAL A 82 -11.02 2.75 11.85
N ARG A 83 -12.11 3.38 12.27
CA ARG A 83 -12.30 4.83 12.11
C ARG A 83 -11.23 5.61 12.85
N ASN A 84 -10.97 5.29 14.12
CA ASN A 84 -9.92 5.97 14.90
C ASN A 84 -8.52 5.72 14.31
N LEU A 85 -8.25 4.53 13.75
CA LEU A 85 -6.98 4.23 13.12
C LEU A 85 -6.77 5.06 11.84
N VAL A 86 -7.82 5.20 11.02
CA VAL A 86 -7.76 5.95 9.76
C VAL A 86 -7.83 7.47 9.98
N THR A 87 -8.45 7.95 11.05
CA THR A 87 -8.51 9.40 11.35
C THR A 87 -7.38 9.83 12.27
N ILE A 88 -7.44 9.41 13.54
CA ILE A 88 -6.50 9.84 14.59
C ILE A 88 -5.13 9.23 14.31
N GLY A 89 -5.06 7.95 13.96
CA GLY A 89 -3.80 7.27 13.64
C GLY A 89 -3.07 7.90 12.46
N MET A 90 -3.81 8.20 11.38
CA MET A 90 -3.26 8.90 10.21
C MET A 90 -2.80 10.31 10.57
N LEU A 91 -3.62 11.11 11.25
CA LEU A 91 -3.25 12.48 11.65
C LEU A 91 -1.98 12.48 12.54
N MET A 92 -1.93 11.59 13.52
CA MET A 92 -0.79 11.48 14.43
C MET A 92 0.48 11.06 13.68
N THR A 93 0.38 10.07 12.80
CA THR A 93 1.54 9.57 12.03
C THR A 93 2.04 10.64 11.06
N PHE A 94 1.13 11.37 10.41
CA PHE A 94 1.47 12.52 9.56
C PHE A 94 2.24 13.59 10.33
N LEU A 95 1.75 13.98 11.52
CA LEU A 95 2.40 14.99 12.35
C LEU A 95 3.75 14.51 12.87
N VAL A 96 3.84 13.27 13.36
CA VAL A 96 5.09 12.71 13.88
C VAL A 96 6.15 12.66 12.78
N ILE A 97 5.82 12.16 11.59
CA ILE A 97 6.77 12.09 10.47
C ILE A 97 7.12 13.49 9.98
N GLY A 98 6.13 14.38 9.80
CA GLY A 98 6.37 15.75 9.34
C GLY A 98 7.26 16.54 10.29
N VAL A 99 6.99 16.50 11.60
CA VAL A 99 7.81 17.16 12.61
C VAL A 99 9.20 16.51 12.72
N ALA A 100 9.29 15.17 12.62
CA ALA A 100 10.57 14.49 12.60
C ALA A 100 11.42 14.91 11.39
N CYS A 101 10.83 15.01 10.19
CA CYS A 101 11.55 15.48 9.00
C CYS A 101 11.97 16.94 9.11
N TRP A 102 11.13 17.80 9.69
CA TRP A 102 11.49 19.20 9.93
C TRP A 102 12.63 19.34 10.94
N TRP A 103 12.60 18.58 12.04
CA TRP A 103 13.55 18.76 13.14
C TRP A 103 14.84 17.91 13.03
N LEU A 104 14.80 16.71 12.45
CA LEU A 104 15.99 15.86 12.29
C LEU A 104 16.74 16.10 10.97
N LEU A 105 16.04 16.46 9.90
CA LEU A 105 16.62 16.61 8.56
C LEU A 105 16.74 18.07 8.11
N ASP A 106 16.32 19.04 8.95
CA ASP A 106 16.30 20.48 8.64
C ASP A 106 15.61 20.80 7.30
N PHE A 107 14.61 20.00 6.91
CA PHE A 107 13.87 20.22 5.68
C PHE A 107 12.92 21.41 5.81
N PRO A 108 12.69 22.17 4.73
CA PRO A 108 11.69 23.23 4.75
C PRO A 108 10.31 22.64 5.06
N PRO A 109 9.42 23.42 5.71
CA PRO A 109 8.15 22.91 6.22
C PRO A 109 7.26 22.36 5.11
N GLU A 110 7.32 22.90 3.88
CA GLU A 110 6.56 22.37 2.74
C GLU A 110 7.01 20.96 2.36
N LEU A 111 8.32 20.70 2.32
CA LEU A 111 8.88 19.39 1.97
C LEU A 111 8.62 18.37 3.08
N ALA A 112 8.79 18.77 4.34
CA ALA A 112 8.54 17.90 5.49
C ALA A 112 7.06 17.47 5.55
N ALA A 113 6.13 18.39 5.30
CA ALA A 113 4.70 18.07 5.20
C ALA A 113 4.40 17.14 4.01
N LEU A 114 5.05 17.35 2.86
CA LEU A 114 4.86 16.51 1.67
C LEU A 114 5.33 15.06 1.93
N ILE A 115 6.50 14.89 2.56
CA ILE A 115 7.00 13.57 2.96
C ILE A 115 6.05 12.92 3.97
N GLY A 116 5.58 13.67 4.98
CA GLY A 116 4.58 13.18 5.92
C GLY A 116 3.29 12.71 5.22
N ALA A 117 2.81 13.46 4.23
CA ALA A 117 1.59 13.13 3.48
C ALA A 117 1.76 11.88 2.61
N VAL A 118 2.88 11.72 1.91
CA VAL A 118 3.12 10.57 1.03
C VAL A 118 3.37 9.30 1.85
N THR A 119 4.08 9.40 2.97
CA THR A 119 4.44 8.25 3.81
C THR A 119 3.28 7.70 4.64
N VAL A 120 2.34 8.56 5.06
CA VAL A 120 1.20 8.12 5.87
C VAL A 120 0.17 7.30 5.10
N VAL A 121 0.16 7.42 3.76
CA VAL A 121 -0.77 6.70 2.90
C VAL A 121 -0.40 5.22 2.89
N THR A 122 -1.10 4.44 3.72
CA THR A 122 -1.05 2.98 3.68
C THR A 122 -2.11 2.44 2.71
N GLY A 123 -1.72 1.51 1.84
CA GLY A 123 -2.67 0.84 0.94
C GLY A 123 -3.70 -0.01 1.70
N PRO A 124 -4.90 -0.24 1.11
CA PRO A 124 -5.93 -1.12 1.68
C PRO A 124 -5.47 -2.57 1.85
N THR A 125 -4.35 -2.92 1.20
CA THR A 125 -3.70 -4.23 1.23
C THR A 125 -3.21 -4.67 2.61
N VAL A 126 -2.93 -3.74 3.53
CA VAL A 126 -2.45 -4.06 4.89
C VAL A 126 -3.58 -4.01 5.93
N ILE A 127 -4.61 -3.19 5.70
CA ILE A 127 -5.75 -3.04 6.59
C ILE A 127 -6.62 -4.31 6.58
N ALA A 128 -6.90 -4.86 5.39
CA ALA A 128 -7.68 -6.08 5.24
C ALA A 128 -7.13 -7.31 6.00
N PRO A 129 -5.82 -7.65 5.95
CA PRO A 129 -5.28 -8.75 6.75
C PRO A 129 -5.24 -8.45 8.25
N LEU A 130 -4.99 -7.20 8.67
CA LEU A 130 -5.04 -6.80 10.08
C LEU A 130 -6.40 -7.07 10.71
N MET A 131 -7.49 -6.80 9.99
CA MET A 131 -8.85 -7.10 10.44
C MET A 131 -9.08 -8.61 10.68
N ARG A 132 -8.38 -9.50 9.96
CA ARG A 132 -8.48 -10.95 10.18
C ARG A 132 -7.70 -11.43 11.41
N VAL A 133 -6.65 -10.70 11.81
CA VAL A 133 -5.80 -11.03 12.96
C VAL A 133 -6.42 -10.49 14.26
N VAL A 134 -7.04 -9.30 14.21
CA VAL A 134 -7.75 -8.71 15.34
C VAL A 134 -9.19 -9.26 15.38
N ARG A 135 -9.34 -10.57 15.59
CA ARG A 135 -10.64 -11.12 15.99
C ARG A 135 -10.89 -10.73 17.45
N PRO A 136 -11.93 -9.94 17.76
CA PRO A 136 -12.34 -9.78 19.14
C PRO A 136 -12.74 -11.17 19.66
N MET A 137 -12.05 -11.65 20.69
CA MET A 137 -12.51 -12.82 21.45
C MET A 137 -13.95 -12.52 21.91
N PRO A 138 -14.96 -13.32 21.53
CA PRO A 138 -16.28 -13.14 22.08
C PRO A 138 -16.17 -13.31 23.59
N ILE A 139 -16.45 -12.25 24.34
CA ILE A 139 -16.49 -12.33 25.78
C ILE A 139 -17.62 -13.31 26.12
N SER A 140 -17.22 -14.50 26.59
CA SER A 140 -18.11 -15.58 26.93
C SER A 140 -19.08 -15.13 28.02
N THR A 141 -20.34 -14.90 27.66
CA THR A 141 -21.46 -14.78 28.61
C THR A 141 -22.12 -16.14 28.87
N ARG A 142 -21.45 -17.26 28.59
CA ARG A 142 -22.06 -18.61 28.73
C ARG A 142 -21.32 -19.58 29.68
N CYS A 143 -20.47 -19.08 30.58
CA CYS A 143 -19.82 -19.92 31.61
C CYS A 143 -20.48 -19.86 33.01
N CYS A 144 -21.61 -19.17 33.20
CA CYS A 144 -22.30 -19.08 34.48
C CYS A 144 -23.74 -19.67 34.47
N ALA A 145 -24.07 -20.54 33.52
CA ALA A 145 -25.35 -21.28 33.50
C ALA A 145 -25.17 -22.74 33.96
N GLY A 146 -24.34 -22.94 34.97
CA GLY A 146 -24.13 -24.21 35.67
C GLY A 146 -24.15 -23.98 37.18
N LYS A 147 -25.29 -23.56 37.71
CA LYS A 147 -25.60 -23.69 39.14
C LYS A 147 -26.45 -24.94 39.32
N GLY A 148 -25.86 -25.94 39.97
CA GLY A 148 -26.61 -26.94 40.72
C GLY A 148 -27.20 -26.33 42.00
#